data_AF-A0AAW1R985-F1
#
_entry.id   AF-A0AAW1R985-F1
#
_cell.length_a   1.000
_cell.length_b   1.000
_cell.length_c   1.000
_cell.angle_alpha   90.00
_cell.angle_beta   90.00
_cell.angle_gamma   90.00
#
_symmetry.space_group_name_H-M   'P 1'
#
loop_
_entity.id
_entity.type
_entity.pdbx_description
1 polymer ?
#
loop_
_entity_poly.entity_id
_entity_poly.type
_entity_poly.pdbx_seq_one_letter_code
_entity_poly.pdbx_strand_id
1 'polypeptide(L)'
;MATCYRQLALTAYEQQGPSNRAASQLLSLCPPPKVLPLTYARKAGSQRGLLRSRAGAASTDTVSDSREGNDYSRMSIELDAQAEGEYCMPGELTIDNQTNDKFTILELEVKDYPGLLRVVAWVLNGLELIVENATLKTDQDGIARNTFWLTDVGGRKLKNEVAELVAERVGDFVTYCTPDKQALSANQFRNGNILVDNQEDEKYTIVTFNEATEKGGNLLEVASAMTGVGVTIAEAVIQGCTQCGGPEMGEFNSAKGRLFKFWVTDRHGNKLDFARATSLLYVLGIVAGEKNGSIQAPNRHSMFGNSTS
;
A
#
# COMPACT_ATOMS: atom_id res chain seq x y z
N MET A 1 15.73 4.26 -5.44
CA MET A 1 15.32 4.69 -6.80
C MET A 1 13.91 5.28 -6.82
N ALA A 2 13.06 4.92 -5.85
CA ALA A 2 11.71 5.43 -5.67
C ALA A 2 11.62 6.96 -5.55
N THR A 3 12.64 7.63 -4.99
CA THR A 3 12.67 9.10 -4.85
C THR A 3 12.69 9.83 -6.20
N CYS A 4 13.33 9.27 -7.24
CA CYS A 4 13.44 9.89 -8.57
C CYS A 4 12.08 9.91 -9.29
N TYR A 5 11.39 8.76 -9.33
CA TYR A 5 10.06 8.65 -9.93
C TYR A 5 8.97 9.36 -9.11
N ARG A 6 9.09 9.36 -7.77
CA ARG A 6 8.19 10.12 -6.89
C ARG A 6 8.32 11.63 -7.10
N GLN A 7 9.54 12.14 -7.32
CA GLN A 7 9.75 13.56 -7.62
C GLN A 7 9.28 13.94 -9.04
N LEU A 8 9.41 13.03 -10.02
CA LEU A 8 8.91 13.22 -11.39
C LEU A 8 7.39 13.23 -11.47
N ALA A 9 6.72 12.34 -10.73
CA ALA A 9 5.26 12.34 -10.63
C ALA A 9 4.74 13.63 -9.98
N LEU A 10 5.45 14.16 -8.98
CA LEU A 10 5.12 15.43 -8.33
C LEU A 10 5.37 16.65 -9.25
N THR A 11 6.48 16.68 -9.99
CA THR A 11 6.80 17.79 -10.91
C THR A 11 5.95 17.80 -12.18
N ALA A 12 5.54 16.62 -12.69
CA ALA A 12 4.57 16.53 -13.78
C ALA A 12 3.16 16.96 -13.35
N TYR A 13 2.82 16.79 -12.07
CA TYR A 13 1.56 17.24 -11.50
C TYR A 13 1.54 18.77 -11.22
N GLU A 14 2.67 19.36 -10.86
CA GLU A 14 2.79 20.81 -10.62
C GLU A 14 2.75 21.67 -11.90
N GLN A 15 3.02 21.10 -13.07
CA GLN A 15 3.05 21.83 -14.35
C GLN A 15 1.85 21.57 -15.27
N GLN A 16 0.63 21.80 -14.79
CA GLN A 16 -0.51 22.02 -15.70
C GLN A 16 -0.40 23.42 -16.34
N GLY A 17 0.43 23.51 -17.38
CA GLY A 17 0.55 24.61 -18.35
C GLY A 17 1.34 24.13 -19.58
N PRO A 18 1.03 24.58 -20.81
CA PRO A 18 1.39 23.83 -22.02
C PRO A 18 2.85 24.06 -22.41
N SER A 19 3.73 23.08 -22.14
CA SER A 19 4.97 22.91 -22.88
C SER A 19 5.47 21.46 -22.81
N ASN A 20 5.15 20.69 -23.86
CA ASN A 20 5.53 19.28 -24.05
C ASN A 20 7.05 19.02 -24.14
N ARG A 21 7.93 20.04 -23.98
CA ARG A 21 9.38 19.86 -24.04
C ARG A 21 10.05 19.56 -22.69
N ALA A 22 9.45 19.96 -21.56
CA ALA A 22 10.05 19.76 -20.24
C ALA A 22 9.93 18.30 -19.73
N ALA A 23 8.80 17.64 -20.01
CA ALA A 23 8.55 16.26 -19.58
C ALA A 23 9.48 15.24 -20.26
N SER A 24 9.79 15.41 -21.57
CA SER A 24 10.69 14.50 -22.29
C SER A 24 12.17 14.64 -21.92
N GLN A 25 12.62 15.81 -21.42
CA GLN A 25 13.99 15.98 -20.92
C GLN A 25 14.19 15.47 -19.49
N LEU A 26 13.11 15.37 -18.70
CA LEU A 26 13.16 14.87 -17.32
C LEU A 26 13.18 13.33 -17.24
N LEU A 27 12.59 12.64 -18.22
CA LEU A 27 12.59 11.17 -18.32
C LEU A 27 13.98 10.57 -18.60
N SER A 28 14.94 11.35 -19.12
CA SER A 28 16.31 10.87 -19.39
C SER A 28 17.24 10.88 -18.18
N LEU A 29 16.78 11.35 -17.01
CA LEU A 29 17.59 11.52 -15.80
C LEU A 29 17.39 10.41 -14.75
N CYS A 30 16.34 9.59 -14.85
CA CYS A 30 16.18 8.43 -13.97
C CYS A 30 16.65 7.16 -14.70
N PRO A 31 17.52 6.33 -14.08
CA PRO A 31 17.83 5.03 -14.63
C PRO A 31 16.56 4.18 -14.72
N PRO A 32 16.36 3.39 -15.80
CA PRO A 32 15.23 2.48 -15.89
C PRO A 32 15.28 1.49 -14.71
N PRO A 33 14.13 1.15 -14.10
CA PRO A 33 14.11 0.08 -13.12
C PRO A 33 14.70 -1.19 -13.76
N LYS A 34 15.48 -1.95 -13.00
CA LYS A 34 15.93 -3.27 -13.44
C LYS A 34 14.71 -4.18 -13.45
N VAL A 35 13.99 -4.17 -14.57
CA VAL A 35 12.93 -5.14 -14.86
C VAL A 35 13.63 -6.45 -15.18
N LEU A 36 13.38 -7.49 -14.38
CA LEU A 36 13.81 -8.84 -14.73
C LEU A 36 13.09 -9.24 -16.03
N PRO A 37 13.80 -9.77 -17.05
CA PRO A 37 13.15 -10.25 -18.26
C PRO A 37 12.31 -11.47 -17.91
N LEU A 38 11.00 -11.40 -18.19
CA LEU A 38 10.09 -12.54 -18.14
C LEU A 38 10.42 -13.52 -19.29
N THR A 39 11.33 -14.47 -19.08
CA THR A 39 11.52 -15.60 -20.01
C THR A 39 10.57 -16.73 -19.67
N TYR A 40 9.37 -16.68 -20.25
CA TYR A 40 8.42 -17.81 -20.23
C TYR A 40 8.86 -18.91 -21.21
N ALA A 41 9.38 -20.02 -20.70
CA ALA A 41 9.60 -21.23 -21.48
C ALA A 41 8.42 -22.21 -21.30
N ARG A 42 7.44 -22.18 -22.23
CA ARG A 42 6.45 -23.27 -22.38
C ARG A 42 7.15 -24.51 -22.94
N LYS A 43 7.31 -25.57 -22.15
CA LYS A 43 7.63 -26.90 -22.69
C LYS A 43 6.33 -27.58 -23.17
N ALA A 44 6.21 -27.75 -24.49
CA ALA A 44 5.19 -28.58 -25.11
C ALA A 44 5.43 -30.06 -24.75
N GLY A 45 4.47 -30.69 -24.08
CA GLY A 45 4.48 -32.12 -23.82
C GLY A 45 4.13 -32.91 -25.07
N SER A 46 5.09 -33.67 -25.60
CA SER A 46 4.87 -34.68 -26.64
C SER A 46 4.82 -36.06 -25.97
N GLN A 47 3.65 -36.69 -25.97
CA GLN A 47 3.48 -38.08 -25.55
C GLN A 47 4.09 -39.02 -26.60
N ARG A 48 5.01 -39.88 -26.18
CA ARG A 48 5.22 -41.21 -26.76
C ARG A 48 5.48 -42.20 -25.64
N GLY A 49 4.52 -43.11 -25.45
CA GLY A 49 4.66 -44.24 -24.53
C GLY A 49 5.64 -45.29 -25.05
N LEU A 50 6.08 -46.14 -24.12
CA LEU A 50 6.40 -47.54 -24.39
C LEU A 50 6.46 -48.31 -23.08
N LEU A 51 5.53 -49.26 -22.98
CA LEU A 51 5.43 -50.31 -21.97
C LEU A 51 6.70 -51.17 -21.92
N ARG A 52 7.09 -51.62 -20.72
CA ARG A 52 7.51 -53.02 -20.48
C ARG A 52 7.48 -53.42 -19.00
N SER A 53 6.90 -54.61 -18.79
CA SER A 53 6.80 -55.44 -17.57
C SER A 53 8.15 -55.67 -16.85
N ARG A 54 8.26 -56.05 -15.57
CA ARG A 54 7.68 -57.27 -14.97
C ARG A 54 8.05 -57.37 -13.45
N ALA A 55 7.10 -57.88 -12.67
CA ALA A 55 7.19 -58.72 -11.45
C ALA A 55 7.94 -58.27 -10.17
N GLY A 56 7.26 -58.40 -9.02
CA GLY A 56 7.89 -58.87 -7.78
C GLY A 56 7.40 -58.35 -6.43
N ALA A 57 6.35 -58.98 -5.89
CA ALA A 57 6.09 -59.29 -4.47
C ALA A 57 5.82 -58.19 -3.39
N ALA A 58 4.57 -58.25 -2.91
CA ALA A 58 4.13 -58.29 -1.50
C ALA A 58 4.28 -57.07 -0.57
N SER A 59 3.16 -56.39 -0.33
CA SER A 59 2.80 -55.91 1.02
C SER A 59 1.29 -55.65 1.14
N THR A 60 0.83 -55.79 2.38
CA THR A 60 -0.54 -55.91 2.89
C THR A 60 -1.44 -54.68 2.78
N ASP A 61 -2.73 -54.98 2.69
CA ASP A 61 -3.91 -54.11 2.66
C ASP A 61 -3.90 -52.88 3.58
N THR A 62 -4.28 -51.73 3.01
CA THR A 62 -5.19 -50.77 3.66
C THR A 62 -5.99 -50.01 2.58
N VAL A 63 -7.30 -49.94 2.79
CA VAL A 63 -8.31 -49.30 1.93
C VAL A 63 -8.43 -47.81 2.28
N SER A 64 -8.39 -46.91 1.29
CA SER A 64 -9.18 -45.66 1.23
C SER A 64 -8.93 -44.96 -0.13
N ASP A 65 -9.92 -44.99 -1.01
CA ASP A 65 -10.85 -43.90 -1.37
C ASP A 65 -10.21 -42.79 -2.21
N SER A 66 -10.38 -42.94 -3.52
CA SER A 66 -10.04 -42.00 -4.58
C SER A 66 -11.01 -40.82 -4.61
N ARG A 67 -10.51 -39.60 -4.38
CA ARG A 67 -11.12 -38.38 -4.92
C ARG A 67 -10.04 -37.56 -5.61
N GLU A 68 -10.15 -37.49 -6.94
CA GLU A 68 -9.38 -36.63 -7.82
C GLU A 68 -9.56 -35.16 -7.40
N GLY A 69 -8.48 -34.52 -6.95
CA GLY A 69 -8.39 -33.08 -6.73
C GLY A 69 -7.51 -32.47 -7.80
N ASN A 70 -8.03 -31.46 -8.50
CA ASN A 70 -7.28 -30.69 -9.48
C ASN A 70 -6.05 -30.03 -8.83
N ASP A 71 -4.86 -30.41 -9.30
CA ASP A 71 -3.56 -29.90 -8.88
C ASP A 71 -3.36 -28.49 -9.44
N TYR A 72 -3.77 -27.46 -8.69
CA TYR A 72 -3.26 -26.11 -8.89
C TYR A 72 -1.81 -26.10 -8.42
N SER A 73 -0.90 -26.37 -9.36
CA SER A 73 0.53 -26.36 -9.12
C SER A 73 0.94 -25.04 -8.47
N ARG A 74 1.34 -25.18 -7.20
CA ARG A 74 1.89 -24.21 -6.29
C ARG A 74 3.04 -23.45 -6.96
N MET A 75 2.77 -22.24 -7.43
CA MET A 75 3.81 -21.34 -7.93
C MET A 75 4.46 -20.66 -6.73
N SER A 76 5.36 -21.38 -6.06
CA SER A 76 6.25 -20.79 -5.06
C SER A 76 7.19 -19.84 -5.80
N ILE A 77 7.02 -18.55 -5.58
CA ILE A 77 8.04 -17.57 -5.94
C ILE A 77 9.21 -17.85 -4.99
N GLU A 78 10.16 -18.69 -5.42
CA GLU A 78 11.47 -18.76 -4.78
C GLU A 78 12.18 -17.44 -5.11
N LEU A 79 11.93 -16.42 -4.28
CA LEU A 79 12.72 -15.19 -4.29
C LEU A 79 14.13 -15.57 -3.87
N ASP A 80 15.08 -15.53 -4.81
CA ASP A 80 16.50 -15.72 -4.55
C ASP A 80 16.92 -14.86 -3.35
N ALA A 81 17.36 -15.49 -2.26
CA ALA A 81 17.81 -14.85 -1.03
C ALA A 81 19.06 -13.94 -1.21
N GLN A 82 19.50 -13.72 -2.46
CA GLN A 82 20.68 -12.96 -2.86
C GLN A 82 20.36 -11.64 -3.57
N ALA A 83 19.08 -11.32 -3.81
CA ALA A 83 18.69 -10.01 -4.31
C ALA A 83 18.72 -8.97 -3.18
N GLU A 84 19.91 -8.55 -2.76
CA GLU A 84 20.07 -7.40 -1.88
C GLU A 84 19.70 -6.11 -2.63
N GLY A 85 18.45 -5.64 -2.51
CA GLY A 85 17.99 -4.37 -3.08
C GLY A 85 16.53 -4.04 -2.81
N GLU A 86 16.20 -2.74 -2.81
CA GLU A 86 14.82 -2.21 -2.88
C GLU A 86 14.19 -2.70 -4.20
N TYR A 87 13.16 -3.54 -4.13
CA TYR A 87 12.38 -3.91 -5.31
C TYR A 87 10.90 -3.65 -5.07
N CYS A 88 10.26 -3.10 -6.09
CA CYS A 88 8.83 -2.83 -6.10
C CYS A 88 8.16 -3.80 -7.07
N MET A 89 7.15 -4.50 -6.58
CA MET A 89 6.32 -5.42 -7.34
C MET A 89 4.93 -4.80 -7.51
N PRO A 90 4.47 -4.55 -8.75
CA PRO A 90 3.08 -4.18 -8.98
C PRO A 90 2.16 -5.34 -8.56
N GLY A 91 0.94 -5.02 -8.14
CA GLY A 91 -0.09 -6.04 -7.92
C GLY A 91 -0.50 -6.70 -9.23
N GLU A 92 -0.82 -7.99 -9.17
CA GLU A 92 -1.45 -8.70 -10.27
C GLU A 92 -2.96 -8.45 -10.23
N LEU A 93 -3.50 -7.91 -11.32
CA LEU A 93 -4.92 -7.60 -11.44
C LEU A 93 -5.54 -8.35 -12.60
N THR A 94 -6.68 -8.96 -12.34
CA THR A 94 -7.51 -9.60 -13.35
C THR A 94 -8.91 -9.00 -13.30
N ILE A 95 -9.52 -8.78 -14.46
CA ILE A 95 -10.89 -8.31 -14.58
C ILE A 95 -11.73 -9.32 -15.36
N ASP A 96 -12.83 -9.74 -14.76
CA ASP A 96 -13.81 -10.62 -15.36
C ASP A 96 -15.14 -9.88 -15.49
N ASN A 97 -15.50 -9.59 -16.74
CA ASN A 97 -16.75 -8.96 -17.10
C ASN A 97 -17.68 -9.91 -17.88
N GLN A 98 -17.43 -11.22 -17.85
CA GLN A 98 -18.16 -12.21 -18.65
C GLN A 98 -18.93 -13.23 -17.80
N THR A 99 -18.36 -13.69 -16.68
CA THR A 99 -18.94 -14.83 -15.94
C THR A 99 -20.17 -14.49 -15.09
N ASN A 100 -20.39 -13.22 -14.77
CA ASN A 100 -21.51 -12.76 -13.96
C ASN A 100 -22.38 -11.76 -14.73
N ASP A 101 -23.70 -11.98 -14.80
CA ASP A 101 -24.60 -11.12 -15.57
C ASP A 101 -24.79 -9.72 -14.95
N LYS A 102 -24.57 -9.57 -13.65
CA LYS A 102 -24.89 -8.35 -12.89
C LYS A 102 -23.69 -7.50 -12.51
N PHE A 103 -22.52 -8.12 -12.33
CA PHE A 103 -21.36 -7.48 -11.74
C PHE A 103 -20.12 -7.61 -12.63
N THR A 104 -19.24 -6.62 -12.55
CA THR A 104 -17.87 -6.71 -13.03
C THR A 104 -16.99 -7.17 -11.88
N ILE A 105 -16.21 -8.23 -12.07
CA ILE A 105 -15.39 -8.82 -11.01
C ILE A 105 -13.95 -8.35 -11.19
N LEU A 106 -13.39 -7.72 -10.16
CA LEU A 106 -11.98 -7.34 -10.10
C LEU A 106 -11.27 -8.23 -9.08
N GLU A 107 -10.22 -8.91 -9.52
CA GLU A 107 -9.35 -9.73 -8.68
C GLU A 107 -7.99 -9.06 -8.54
N LEU A 108 -7.48 -9.00 -7.32
CA LEU A 108 -6.19 -8.41 -6.97
C LEU A 108 -5.38 -9.40 -6.14
N GLU A 109 -4.17 -9.69 -6.59
CA GLU A 109 -3.16 -10.44 -5.87
C GLU A 109 -1.89 -9.61 -5.67
N VAL A 110 -1.50 -9.38 -4.41
CA VAL A 110 -0.31 -8.59 -4.08
C VAL A 110 0.18 -8.93 -2.68
N LYS A 111 1.46 -8.73 -2.38
CA LYS A 111 1.96 -8.76 -1.00
C LYS A 111 1.21 -7.72 -0.18
N ASP A 112 0.65 -8.14 0.96
CA ASP A 112 -0.14 -7.25 1.81
C ASP A 112 0.74 -6.21 2.51
N TYR A 113 0.23 -4.99 2.63
CA TYR A 113 0.90 -3.89 3.30
C TYR A 113 -0.12 -2.93 3.95
N PRO A 114 0.27 -2.23 5.03
CA PRO A 114 -0.60 -1.26 5.69
C PRO A 114 -1.16 -0.23 4.69
N GLY A 115 -2.49 -0.18 4.60
CA GLY A 115 -3.19 0.76 3.73
C GLY A 115 -3.50 0.26 2.32
N LEU A 116 -3.16 -0.99 1.96
CA LEU A 116 -3.51 -1.59 0.66
C LEU A 116 -5.00 -1.44 0.34
N LEU A 117 -5.88 -1.91 1.22
CA LEU A 117 -7.33 -1.82 1.02
C LEU A 117 -7.80 -0.36 0.89
N ARG A 118 -7.18 0.57 1.63
CA ARG A 118 -7.50 2.00 1.50
C ARG A 118 -7.14 2.50 0.12
N VAL A 119 -5.96 2.16 -0.42
CA VAL A 119 -5.55 2.56 -1.78
C VAL A 119 -6.54 2.05 -2.81
N VAL A 120 -6.92 0.76 -2.72
CA VAL A 120 -7.92 0.17 -3.62
C VAL A 120 -9.25 0.89 -3.51
N ALA A 121 -9.77 1.10 -2.30
CA ALA A 121 -11.02 1.81 -2.07
C ALA A 121 -10.98 3.27 -2.57
N TRP A 122 -9.84 3.95 -2.39
CA TRP A 122 -9.63 5.32 -2.86
C TRP A 122 -9.69 5.42 -4.39
N VAL A 123 -9.06 4.46 -5.09
CA VAL A 123 -9.13 4.39 -6.56
C VAL A 123 -10.56 4.09 -7.01
N LEU A 124 -11.19 3.04 -6.48
CA LEU A 124 -12.55 2.65 -6.89
C LEU A 124 -13.56 3.78 -6.65
N ASN A 125 -13.44 4.50 -5.54
CA ASN A 125 -14.29 5.66 -5.26
C ASN A 125 -14.04 6.81 -6.24
N GLY A 126 -12.77 7.08 -6.59
CA GLY A 126 -12.42 8.09 -7.60
C GLY A 126 -12.92 7.74 -9.01
N LEU A 127 -13.12 6.46 -9.29
CA LEU A 127 -13.72 5.95 -10.52
C LEU A 127 -15.27 5.94 -10.48
N GLU A 128 -15.89 6.39 -9.39
CA GLU A 128 -17.34 6.37 -9.15
C GLU A 128 -17.92 4.94 -9.24
N LEU A 129 -17.21 3.97 -8.70
CA LEU A 129 -17.64 2.57 -8.65
C LEU A 129 -18.22 2.21 -7.27
N ILE A 130 -19.19 1.32 -7.28
CA ILE A 130 -19.79 0.74 -6.09
C ILE A 130 -19.28 -0.70 -5.93
N VAL A 131 -18.80 -1.01 -4.72
CA VAL A 131 -18.46 -2.38 -4.33
C VAL A 131 -19.71 -3.02 -3.74
N GLU A 132 -20.39 -3.83 -4.53
CA GLU A 132 -21.63 -4.53 -4.14
C GLU A 132 -21.34 -5.73 -3.23
N ASN A 133 -20.19 -6.38 -3.46
CA ASN A 133 -19.68 -7.45 -2.63
C ASN A 133 -18.15 -7.47 -2.68
N ALA A 134 -17.51 -8.02 -1.66
CA ALA A 134 -16.07 -8.25 -1.66
C ALA A 134 -15.69 -9.47 -0.81
N THR A 135 -14.68 -10.21 -1.26
CA THR A 135 -13.99 -11.22 -0.46
C THR A 135 -12.55 -10.77 -0.29
N LEU A 136 -12.14 -10.56 0.97
CA LEU A 136 -10.80 -10.07 1.30
C LEU A 136 -10.09 -11.12 2.14
N LYS A 137 -8.92 -11.58 1.70
CA LYS A 137 -8.14 -12.61 2.39
C LYS A 137 -6.66 -12.31 2.24
N THR A 138 -5.92 -12.45 3.34
CA THR A 138 -4.45 -12.49 3.32
C THR A 138 -4.03 -13.88 3.78
N ASP A 139 -3.22 -14.58 2.99
CA ASP A 139 -2.74 -15.91 3.34
C ASP A 139 -1.57 -15.89 4.35
N GLN A 140 -1.10 -17.07 4.74
CA GLN A 140 0.00 -17.21 5.71
C GLN A 140 1.33 -16.66 5.18
N ASP A 141 1.50 -16.60 3.87
CA ASP A 141 2.67 -16.02 3.21
C ASP A 141 2.53 -14.49 3.08
N GLY A 142 1.44 -13.92 3.58
CA GLY A 142 1.15 -12.49 3.58
C GLY A 142 0.75 -11.97 2.21
N ILE A 143 0.25 -12.81 1.31
CA ILE A 143 -0.29 -12.41 0.02
C ILE A 143 -1.78 -12.11 0.19
N ALA A 144 -2.17 -10.87 -0.13
CA ALA A 144 -3.56 -10.45 -0.21
C ALA A 144 -4.17 -10.92 -1.53
N ARG A 145 -5.27 -11.66 -1.45
CA ARG A 145 -6.11 -12.12 -2.57
C ARG A 145 -7.51 -11.56 -2.36
N ASN A 146 -7.80 -10.48 -3.06
CA ASN A 146 -9.03 -9.71 -2.90
C ASN A 146 -9.86 -9.80 -4.18
N THR A 147 -11.15 -10.07 -4.02
CA THR A 147 -12.12 -10.08 -5.13
C THR A 147 -13.20 -9.06 -4.83
N PHE A 148 -13.51 -8.18 -5.79
CA PHE A 148 -14.52 -7.14 -5.69
C PHE A 148 -15.57 -7.31 -6.80
N TRP A 149 -16.85 -7.25 -6.44
CA TRP A 149 -17.97 -7.22 -7.38
C TRP A 149 -18.44 -5.78 -7.54
N LEU A 150 -18.30 -5.24 -8.74
CA LEU A 150 -18.39 -3.82 -9.02
C LEU A 150 -19.60 -3.50 -9.92
N THR A 151 -20.21 -2.35 -9.64
CA THR A 151 -21.21 -1.67 -10.48
C THR A 151 -20.86 -0.19 -10.62
N ASP A 152 -21.51 0.48 -11.56
CA ASP A 152 -21.57 1.95 -11.57
C ASP A 152 -22.47 2.48 -10.45
N VAL A 153 -22.47 3.80 -10.22
CA VAL A 153 -23.35 4.46 -9.24
C VAL A 153 -24.85 4.20 -9.43
N GLY A 154 -25.28 3.72 -10.60
CA GLY A 154 -26.66 3.35 -10.90
C GLY A 154 -26.96 1.86 -10.67
N GLY A 155 -26.02 1.09 -10.12
CA GLY A 155 -26.15 -0.35 -9.90
C GLY A 155 -26.06 -1.18 -11.19
N ARG A 156 -25.50 -0.62 -12.28
CA ARG A 156 -25.36 -1.32 -13.56
C ARG A 156 -23.96 -1.91 -13.70
N LYS A 157 -23.88 -3.07 -14.33
CA LYS A 157 -22.62 -3.69 -14.73
C LYS A 157 -21.81 -2.78 -15.66
N LEU A 158 -20.49 -2.78 -15.53
CA LEU A 158 -19.62 -1.95 -16.35
C LEU A 158 -19.57 -2.46 -17.80
N LYS A 159 -19.37 -1.56 -18.75
CA LYS A 159 -19.03 -1.92 -20.13
C LYS A 159 -17.60 -2.49 -20.17
N ASN A 160 -17.31 -3.40 -21.10
CA ASN A 160 -15.99 -4.05 -21.20
C ASN A 160 -14.82 -3.04 -21.26
N GLU A 161 -14.94 -2.00 -22.08
CA GLU A 161 -13.92 -0.94 -22.20
C GLU A 161 -13.65 -0.23 -20.87
N VAL A 162 -14.71 0.02 -20.09
CA VAL A 162 -14.58 0.63 -18.76
C VAL A 162 -13.97 -0.37 -17.78
N ALA A 163 -14.39 -1.62 -17.82
CA ALA A 163 -13.87 -2.68 -16.97
C ALA A 163 -12.35 -2.86 -17.14
N GLU A 164 -11.85 -2.90 -18.38
CA GLU A 164 -10.41 -2.97 -18.65
C GLU A 164 -9.65 -1.78 -18.06
N LEU A 165 -10.16 -0.55 -18.22
CA LEU A 165 -9.58 0.65 -17.63
C LEU A 165 -9.54 0.62 -16.09
N VAL A 166 -10.53 -0.02 -15.44
CA VAL A 166 -10.53 -0.14 -13.98
C VAL A 166 -9.32 -0.94 -13.49
N ALA A 167 -8.99 -2.07 -14.14
CA ALA A 167 -7.85 -2.88 -13.76
C ALA A 167 -6.53 -2.11 -13.92
N GLU A 168 -6.36 -1.40 -15.05
CA GLU A 168 -5.20 -0.54 -15.29
C GLU A 168 -5.06 0.53 -14.21
N ARG A 169 -6.14 1.25 -13.90
CA ARG A 169 -6.12 2.32 -12.89
C ARG A 169 -5.87 1.82 -11.50
N VAL A 170 -6.39 0.67 -11.09
CA VAL A 170 -6.05 0.10 -9.79
C VAL A 170 -4.58 -0.33 -9.77
N GLY A 171 -4.08 -0.90 -10.87
CA GLY A 171 -2.67 -1.28 -11.03
C GLY A 171 -1.69 -0.12 -10.89
N ASP A 172 -2.03 1.06 -11.42
CA ASP A 172 -1.21 2.28 -11.31
C ASP A 172 -0.89 2.67 -9.85
N PHE A 173 -1.78 2.33 -8.90
CA PHE A 173 -1.62 2.71 -7.49
C PHE A 173 -1.29 1.53 -6.57
N VAL A 174 -1.48 0.29 -7.01
CA VAL A 174 -1.20 -0.90 -6.19
C VAL A 174 0.18 -1.44 -6.51
N THR A 175 1.18 -0.98 -5.74
CA THR A 175 2.55 -1.48 -5.80
C THR A 175 3.06 -1.72 -4.39
N TYR A 176 3.67 -2.89 -4.18
CA TYR A 176 4.37 -3.21 -2.93
C TYR A 176 5.87 -3.04 -3.14
N CYS A 177 6.54 -2.30 -2.25
CA CYS A 177 7.99 -2.18 -2.24
C CYS A 177 8.56 -2.83 -0.98
N THR A 178 9.62 -3.63 -1.13
CA THR A 178 10.35 -4.15 0.02
C THR A 178 11.13 -3.03 0.70
N PRO A 179 11.01 -2.86 2.03
CA PRO A 179 11.88 -1.95 2.76
C PRO A 179 13.32 -2.51 2.73
N ASP A 180 14.29 -1.65 2.42
CA ASP A 180 15.69 -2.05 2.45
C ASP A 180 16.23 -2.10 3.90
N LYS A 181 17.45 -2.62 4.08
CA LYS A 181 18.10 -2.70 5.40
C LYS A 181 18.25 -1.32 6.06
N GLN A 182 18.36 -0.25 5.27
CA GLN A 182 18.49 1.11 5.80
C GLN A 182 17.15 1.59 6.36
N ALA A 183 16.05 1.34 5.66
CA ALA A 183 14.70 1.66 6.09
C ALA A 183 14.32 0.89 7.37
N LEU A 184 14.68 -0.40 7.45
CA LEU A 184 14.44 -1.23 8.63
C LEU A 184 15.25 -0.80 9.87
N SER A 185 16.40 -0.16 9.67
CA SER A 185 17.25 0.38 10.74
C SER A 185 17.09 1.89 10.95
N ALA A 186 16.17 2.52 10.22
CA ALA A 186 15.90 3.94 10.36
C ALA A 186 15.30 4.22 11.74
N ASN A 187 15.78 5.28 12.37
CA ASN A 187 15.29 5.71 13.67
C ASN A 187 14.33 6.91 13.57
N GLN A 188 14.18 7.50 12.39
CA GLN A 188 13.34 8.66 12.18
C GLN A 188 12.45 8.44 10.97
N PHE A 189 11.15 8.71 11.16
CA PHE A 189 10.13 8.57 10.13
C PHE A 189 9.33 9.86 10.04
N ARG A 190 9.20 10.42 8.83
CA ARG A 190 8.56 11.72 8.62
C ARG A 190 7.51 11.64 7.52
N ASN A 191 6.38 12.28 7.75
CA ASN A 191 5.31 12.49 6.77
C ASN A 191 4.72 13.88 7.01
N GLY A 192 5.02 14.82 6.12
CA GLY A 192 4.61 16.21 6.27
C GLY A 192 5.07 16.79 7.61
N ASN A 193 4.12 17.28 8.40
CA ASN A 193 4.35 17.88 9.71
C ASN A 193 4.46 16.89 10.89
N ILE A 194 4.43 15.58 10.63
CA ILE A 194 4.58 14.53 11.63
C ILE A 194 5.99 13.93 11.57
N LEU A 195 6.63 13.81 12.73
CA LEU A 195 7.90 13.13 12.94
C LEU A 195 7.73 12.06 14.02
N VAL A 196 8.21 10.86 13.76
CA VAL A 196 8.37 9.77 14.73
C VAL A 196 9.87 9.51 14.87
N ASP A 197 10.41 9.68 16.07
CA ASP A 197 11.85 9.70 16.35
C ASP A 197 12.22 8.75 17.50
N ASN A 198 13.07 7.77 17.22
CA ASN A 198 13.61 6.80 18.18
C ASN A 198 14.98 7.19 18.74
N GLN A 199 15.56 8.32 18.32
CA GLN A 199 16.86 8.83 18.78
C GLN A 199 16.75 9.98 19.78
N GLU A 200 15.66 10.74 19.75
CA GLU A 200 15.52 11.93 20.60
C GLU A 200 15.50 11.63 22.10
N ASP A 201 14.97 10.46 22.51
CA ASP A 201 14.92 10.01 23.91
C ASP A 201 15.48 8.61 24.04
N GLU A 202 16.13 8.27 25.17
CA GLU A 202 16.76 6.96 25.37
C GLU A 202 15.74 5.82 25.49
N LYS A 203 14.58 6.09 26.10
CA LYS A 203 13.57 5.09 26.48
C LYS A 203 12.33 5.13 25.59
N TYR A 204 11.90 6.31 25.16
CA TYR A 204 10.65 6.52 24.46
C TYR A 204 10.86 6.79 22.97
N THR A 205 9.85 6.45 22.17
CA THR A 205 9.71 7.00 20.82
C THR A 205 9.06 8.37 20.96
N ILE A 206 9.63 9.40 20.35
CA ILE A 206 9.08 10.75 20.36
C ILE A 206 8.25 10.97 19.10
N VAL A 207 6.98 11.31 19.29
CA VAL A 207 6.08 11.68 18.19
C VAL A 207 5.83 13.17 18.26
N THR A 208 6.33 13.88 17.26
CA THR A 208 6.15 15.32 17.13
C THR A 208 5.19 15.61 15.98
N PHE A 209 4.17 16.41 16.25
CA PHE A 209 3.15 16.83 15.29
C PHE A 209 3.00 18.35 15.35
N ASN A 210 3.30 19.02 14.24
CA ASN A 210 3.25 20.48 14.14
C ASN A 210 2.03 20.94 13.32
N GLU A 211 0.96 21.27 14.00
CA GLU A 211 -0.25 21.77 13.38
C GLU A 211 -0.07 23.23 12.94
N ALA A 212 -0.13 23.49 11.63
CA ALA A 212 0.06 24.83 11.08
C ALA A 212 -1.06 25.81 11.47
N THR A 213 -2.30 25.33 11.55
CA THR A 213 -3.51 26.11 11.88
C THR A 213 -4.40 25.32 12.82
N GLU A 214 -4.77 25.89 13.96
CA GLU A 214 -5.66 25.26 14.93
C GLU A 214 -7.01 24.87 14.31
N LYS A 215 -7.31 23.58 14.34
CA LYS A 215 -8.64 23.02 14.11
C LYS A 215 -9.18 22.48 15.44
N GLY A 216 -10.43 22.82 15.76
CA GLY A 216 -11.08 22.27 16.94
C GLY A 216 -11.23 20.75 16.82
N GLY A 217 -10.89 20.01 17.89
CA GLY A 217 -11.05 18.55 17.94
C GLY A 217 -9.79 17.73 17.61
N ASN A 218 -8.71 18.34 17.12
CA ASN A 218 -7.52 17.61 16.67
C ASN A 218 -6.84 16.75 17.75
N LEU A 219 -6.85 17.17 19.02
CA LEU A 219 -6.29 16.35 20.09
C LEU A 219 -7.06 15.03 20.26
N LEU A 220 -8.39 15.05 20.14
CA LEU A 220 -9.21 13.85 20.23
C LEU A 220 -8.88 12.89 19.08
N GLU A 221 -8.77 13.40 17.87
CA GLU A 221 -8.47 12.58 16.70
C GLU A 221 -7.06 11.97 16.78
N VAL A 222 -6.05 12.77 17.16
CA VAL A 222 -4.66 12.31 17.34
C VAL A 222 -4.58 11.25 18.45
N ALA A 223 -5.20 11.49 19.61
CA ALA A 223 -5.22 10.52 20.70
C ALA A 223 -5.96 9.23 20.32
N SER A 224 -7.06 9.34 19.57
CA SER A 224 -7.82 8.19 19.07
C SER A 224 -6.98 7.37 18.07
N ALA A 225 -6.25 8.03 17.17
CA ALA A 225 -5.34 7.38 16.24
C ALA A 225 -4.22 6.62 16.97
N MET A 226 -3.56 7.25 17.94
CA MET A 226 -2.50 6.61 18.74
C MET A 226 -3.04 5.38 19.49
N THR A 227 -4.22 5.50 20.09
CA THR A 227 -4.88 4.40 20.80
C THR A 227 -5.23 3.27 19.84
N GLY A 228 -5.75 3.59 18.65
CA GLY A 228 -6.12 2.61 17.62
C GLY A 228 -4.94 1.80 17.09
N VAL A 229 -3.76 2.43 16.95
CA VAL A 229 -2.52 1.74 16.57
C VAL A 229 -1.95 0.90 17.74
N GLY A 230 -2.45 1.10 18.96
CA GLY A 230 -2.02 0.36 20.15
C GLY A 230 -0.72 0.90 20.75
N VAL A 231 -0.50 2.21 20.62
CA VAL A 231 0.62 2.94 21.21
C VAL A 231 0.21 3.44 22.60
N THR A 232 1.14 3.36 23.56
CA THR A 232 0.94 3.85 24.93
C THR A 232 1.61 5.21 25.07
N ILE A 233 0.85 6.23 25.51
CA ILE A 233 1.38 7.56 25.81
C ILE A 233 1.88 7.57 27.25
N ALA A 234 3.18 7.80 27.45
CA ALA A 234 3.77 7.95 28.77
C ALA A 234 3.70 9.41 29.24
N GLU A 235 4.01 10.33 28.33
CA GLU A 235 4.04 11.77 28.59
C GLU A 235 3.67 12.53 27.32
N ALA A 236 3.12 13.73 27.47
CA ALA A 236 2.72 14.57 26.36
C ALA A 236 2.83 16.05 26.70
N VAL A 237 3.29 16.83 25.72
CA VAL A 237 3.37 18.28 25.77
C VAL A 237 2.58 18.84 24.59
N ILE A 238 1.69 19.79 24.89
CA ILE A 238 0.86 20.48 23.90
C ILE A 238 1.07 21.97 24.07
N GLN A 239 1.60 22.62 23.03
CA GLN A 239 1.96 24.03 23.05
C GLN A 239 1.20 24.80 21.98
N GLY A 240 0.38 25.77 22.39
CA GLY A 240 -0.37 26.66 21.49
C GLY A 240 0.15 28.10 21.42
N CYS A 241 1.28 28.38 22.07
CA CYS A 241 1.87 29.72 22.11
C CYS A 241 3.40 29.66 22.05
N THR A 242 4.00 30.66 21.41
CA THR A 242 5.44 30.70 21.11
C THR A 242 6.34 30.99 22.32
N GLN A 243 5.77 31.50 23.43
CA GLN A 243 6.53 31.96 24.61
C GLN A 243 5.95 31.49 25.95
N CYS A 244 5.21 30.39 25.96
CA CYS A 244 4.53 29.89 27.17
C CYS A 244 5.10 28.57 27.70
N GLY A 245 6.28 28.17 27.21
CA GLY A 245 6.82 26.83 27.43
C GLY A 245 7.88 26.67 28.52
N GLY A 246 7.94 25.46 29.09
CA GLY A 246 9.04 24.97 29.92
C GLY A 246 10.18 24.37 29.07
N PRO A 247 11.28 23.91 29.68
CA PRO A 247 12.50 23.48 28.97
C PRO A 247 12.33 22.24 28.07
N GLU A 248 11.26 21.48 28.22
CA GLU A 248 10.95 20.29 27.41
C GLU A 248 10.16 20.62 26.13
N MET A 249 9.78 21.90 25.95
CA MET A 249 9.07 22.38 24.77
C MET A 249 10.02 22.65 23.60
N GLY A 250 9.65 22.17 22.41
CA GLY A 250 10.41 22.40 21.17
C GLY A 250 10.22 23.82 20.59
N GLU A 251 11.07 24.18 19.63
CA GLU A 251 10.89 25.44 18.88
C GLU A 251 9.57 25.40 18.09
N PHE A 252 8.64 26.28 18.45
CA PHE A 252 7.36 26.44 17.77
C PHE A 252 7.17 27.90 17.35
N ASN A 253 7.02 28.13 16.05
CA ASN A 253 6.97 29.48 15.45
C ASN A 253 5.66 29.78 14.71
N SER A 254 4.54 29.15 15.10
CA SER A 254 3.23 29.49 14.53
C SER A 254 2.39 30.27 15.53
N ALA A 255 1.94 31.46 15.13
CA ALA A 255 1.04 32.30 15.90
C ALA A 255 -0.41 31.77 15.95
N LYS A 256 -0.73 30.72 15.18
CA LYS A 256 -2.10 30.19 15.00
C LYS A 256 -2.19 28.66 15.01
N GLY A 257 -1.14 27.96 15.40
CA GLY A 257 -1.06 26.50 15.36
C GLY A 257 -0.82 25.88 16.73
N ARG A 258 -0.57 24.57 16.75
CA ARG A 258 -0.15 23.84 17.95
C ARG A 258 1.00 22.88 17.67
N LEU A 259 1.92 22.79 18.61
CA LEU A 259 2.89 21.69 18.68
C LEU A 259 2.34 20.64 19.63
N PHE A 260 2.30 19.40 19.17
CA PHE A 260 2.08 18.24 20.01
C PHE A 260 3.35 17.40 20.02
N LYS A 261 3.80 17.03 21.21
CA LYS A 261 4.95 16.16 21.40
C LYS A 261 4.58 15.07 22.39
N PHE A 262 4.73 13.82 22.01
CA PHE A 262 4.33 12.66 22.80
C PHE A 262 5.52 11.72 22.99
N TRP A 263 5.73 11.29 24.22
CA TRP A 263 6.63 10.19 24.57
C TRP A 263 5.81 8.93 24.59
N VAL A 264 6.13 8.00 23.69
CA VAL A 264 5.32 6.82 23.48
C VAL A 264 6.12 5.52 23.49
N THR A 265 5.43 4.43 23.80
CA THR A 265 5.94 3.06 23.69
C THR A 265 4.91 2.16 23.01
N ASP A 266 5.31 0.95 22.66
CA ASP A 266 4.37 -0.14 22.43
C ASP A 266 3.68 -0.56 23.74
N ARG A 267 2.82 -1.58 23.67
CA ARG A 267 2.12 -2.13 24.85
C ARG A 267 3.04 -2.87 25.83
N HIS A 268 4.27 -3.18 25.42
CA HIS A 268 5.27 -3.87 26.23
C HIS A 268 6.28 -2.89 26.85
N GLY A 269 6.16 -1.59 26.59
CA GLY A 269 7.07 -0.56 27.09
C GLY A 269 8.33 -0.36 26.23
N ASN A 270 8.39 -0.95 25.04
CA ASN A 270 9.50 -0.77 24.10
C ASN A 270 9.25 0.41 23.15
N LYS A 271 10.32 0.94 22.55
CA LYS A 271 10.21 1.86 21.40
C LYS A 271 9.48 1.19 20.24
N LEU A 272 8.87 2.03 19.39
CA LEU A 272 8.15 1.57 18.21
C LEU A 272 9.14 1.01 17.18
N ASP A 273 8.89 -0.21 16.72
CA ASP A 273 9.58 -0.81 15.59
C ASP A 273 9.15 -0.17 14.26
N PHE A 274 9.81 -0.54 13.16
CA PHE A 274 9.50 -0.03 11.82
C PHE A 274 8.00 -0.17 11.48
N ALA A 275 7.39 -1.32 11.76
CA ALA A 275 5.99 -1.60 11.41
C ALA A 275 5.02 -0.69 12.17
N ARG A 276 5.23 -0.52 13.49
CA ARG A 276 4.38 0.34 14.32
C ARG A 276 4.63 1.82 14.05
N ALA A 277 5.88 2.23 13.88
CA ALA A 277 6.22 3.62 13.59
C ALA A 277 5.63 4.08 12.25
N THR A 278 5.74 3.27 11.20
CA THR A 278 5.15 3.57 9.89
C THR A 278 3.63 3.53 9.91
N SER A 279 3.02 2.58 10.64
CA SER A 279 1.57 2.53 10.85
C SER A 279 1.06 3.77 11.58
N LEU A 280 1.73 4.18 12.65
CA LEU A 280 1.38 5.38 13.40
C LEU A 280 1.50 6.64 12.53
N LEU A 281 2.62 6.78 11.82
CA LEU A 281 2.86 7.90 10.92
C LEU A 281 1.78 8.01 9.83
N TYR A 282 1.33 6.87 9.32
CA TYR A 282 0.26 6.79 8.33
C TYR A 282 -1.10 7.23 8.91
N VAL A 283 -1.52 6.66 10.05
CA VAL A 283 -2.83 6.99 10.66
C VAL A 283 -2.87 8.46 11.11
N LEU A 284 -1.78 8.97 11.71
CA LEU A 284 -1.67 10.38 12.06
C LEU A 284 -1.71 11.27 10.81
N GLY A 285 -1.10 10.83 9.70
CA GLY A 285 -1.18 11.56 8.43
C GLY A 285 -2.62 11.68 7.91
N ILE A 286 -3.46 10.65 8.11
CA ILE A 286 -4.89 10.71 7.78
C ILE A 286 -5.60 11.75 8.63
N VAL A 287 -5.43 11.67 9.95
CA VAL A 287 -6.06 12.60 10.91
C VAL A 287 -5.62 14.04 10.70
N ALA A 288 -4.33 14.26 10.44
CA ALA A 288 -3.78 15.58 10.19
C ALA A 288 -4.28 16.21 8.87
N GLY A 289 -4.90 15.42 7.99
CA GLY A 289 -5.26 15.85 6.64
C GLY A 289 -4.04 16.10 5.75
N GLU A 290 -2.93 15.40 6.01
CA GLU A 290 -1.76 15.44 5.14
C GLU A 290 -2.11 14.87 3.76
N LYS A 291 -1.53 15.42 2.69
CA LYS A 291 -1.93 15.08 1.30
C LYS A 291 -1.88 13.58 0.98
N ASN A 292 -0.94 12.85 1.57
CA ASN A 292 -0.82 11.38 1.41
C ASN A 292 -1.82 10.56 2.25
N GLY A 293 -2.47 11.19 3.22
CA GLY A 293 -3.48 10.62 4.12
C GLY A 293 -4.92 11.05 3.79
N SER A 294 -5.14 11.82 2.72
CA SER A 294 -6.49 12.26 2.35
C SER A 294 -7.44 11.09 2.20
N ILE A 295 -8.59 11.18 2.89
CA ILE A 295 -9.74 10.28 2.72
C ILE A 295 -10.61 10.71 1.52
N GLN A 296 -10.33 11.90 0.97
CA GLN A 296 -11.00 12.39 -0.23
C GLN A 296 -10.46 11.66 -1.45
N ALA A 297 -11.35 10.96 -2.13
CA ALA A 297 -11.06 10.32 -3.40
C ALA A 297 -10.67 11.36 -4.47
N PRO A 298 -9.85 10.98 -5.46
CA PRO A 298 -9.48 11.86 -6.54
C PRO A 298 -10.69 12.08 -7.45
N ASN A 299 -10.75 13.23 -8.12
CA ASN A 299 -11.84 13.50 -9.05
C ASN A 299 -11.76 12.54 -10.26
N ARG A 300 -12.91 12.06 -10.73
CA ARG A 300 -13.00 11.15 -11.89
C ARG A 300 -12.23 11.64 -13.12
N HIS A 301 -12.27 12.94 -13.41
CA HIS A 301 -11.54 13.56 -14.52
C HIS A 301 -10.01 13.37 -14.41
N SER A 302 -9.47 13.35 -13.20
CA SER A 302 -8.04 13.07 -12.98
C SER A 302 -7.70 11.59 -13.14
N MET A 303 -8.67 10.68 -12.96
CA MET A 303 -8.45 9.23 -13.10
C MET A 303 -8.56 8.74 -14.55
N PHE A 304 -9.38 9.37 -15.40
CA PHE A 304 -9.52 8.94 -16.79
C PHE A 304 -8.66 9.73 -17.78
N GLY A 305 -8.04 10.84 -17.36
CA GLY A 305 -7.42 11.80 -18.29
C GLY A 305 -8.47 12.44 -19.20
N ASN A 306 -8.15 13.56 -19.86
CA ASN A 306 -9.07 14.17 -20.82
C ASN A 306 -9.24 13.26 -22.05
N SER A 307 -10.16 12.32 -21.98
CA SER A 307 -10.72 11.57 -23.10
C SER A 307 -12.15 12.05 -23.38
N THR A 308 -12.30 13.36 -23.61
CA THR A 308 -13.50 13.94 -24.22
C THR A 308 -13.13 15.06 -25.17
N SER A 309 -12.85 14.71 -26.43
CA SER A 309 -13.40 15.29 -27.67
C SER A 309 -12.68 14.68 -28.87
#